data_AF-A0A242MA91-F1
#
_entry.id   AF-A0A242MA91-F1
#
_cell.length_a   1.000
_cell.length_b   1.000
_cell.length_c   1.000
_cell.angle_alpha   90.00
_cell.angle_beta   90.00
_cell.angle_gamma   90.00
#
_symmetry.space_group_name_H-M   'P 1'
#
loop_
_entity.id
_entity.type
_entity.pdbx_description
1 polymer ?
#
loop_
_entity_poly.entity_id
_entity_poly.type
_entity_poly.pdbx_seq_one_letter_code
_entity_poly.pdbx_strand_id
1 'polypeptide(L)'
;MSVGYVDDPFGALRQGHVIELRATQAVIEDHATRRRWVILYAAIVPNGASAAPKPESAPPSRTRREEFFIGDTVGFTDKHLRERIGIIVRLNQKTASIACNDTEGHWRVSFSLLRHIVDV
;
A
#
# COMPACT_ATOMS: atom_id res chain seq x y z
N MET A 1 5.68 -30.39 -3.61
CA MET A 1 5.55 -29.16 -2.80
C MET A 1 4.30 -29.25 -1.94
N SER A 2 4.41 -29.04 -0.63
CA SER A 2 3.27 -28.99 0.30
C SER A 2 2.73 -27.57 0.40
N VAL A 3 1.41 -27.40 0.26
CA VAL A 3 0.73 -26.10 0.30
C VAL A 3 -0.54 -26.20 1.15
N GLY A 4 -0.93 -25.09 1.76
CA GLY A 4 -2.27 -24.93 2.31
C GLY A 4 -3.25 -24.57 1.19
N TYR A 5 -4.51 -24.97 1.31
CA TYR A 5 -5.56 -24.55 0.39
C TYR A 5 -6.92 -24.46 1.06
N VAL A 6 -7.80 -23.67 0.46
CA VAL A 6 -9.16 -23.42 0.93
C VAL A 6 -10.15 -23.79 -0.19
N ASP A 7 -11.06 -24.71 0.11
CA ASP A 7 -12.06 -25.27 -0.83
C ASP A 7 -13.33 -24.40 -0.92
N ASP A 8 -13.66 -23.70 0.17
CA ASP A 8 -14.79 -22.77 0.27
C ASP A 8 -14.29 -21.44 0.86
N PRO A 9 -14.72 -20.25 0.39
CA PRO A 9 -14.26 -18.97 0.91
C PRO A 9 -14.41 -18.79 2.44
N PHE A 10 -15.26 -19.57 3.11
CA PHE A 10 -15.42 -19.62 4.57
C PHE A 10 -14.91 -20.92 5.21
N GLY A 11 -14.34 -21.82 4.40
CA GLY A 11 -13.85 -23.12 4.82
C GLY A 11 -12.53 -23.08 5.57
N ALA A 12 -12.28 -24.13 6.37
CA ALA A 12 -11.02 -24.30 7.07
C ALA A 12 -9.85 -24.56 6.10
N LEU A 13 -8.67 -24.01 6.43
CA LEU A 13 -7.43 -24.24 5.70
C LEU A 13 -7.01 -25.72 5.79
N ARG A 14 -6.86 -26.39 4.65
CA ARG A 14 -6.43 -27.79 4.54
C ARG A 14 -5.03 -27.88 3.95
N GLN A 15 -4.32 -28.96 4.24
CA GLN A 15 -2.97 -29.19 3.72
C GLN A 15 -2.98 -30.23 2.61
N GLY A 16 -2.28 -29.93 1.52
CA GLY A 16 -2.16 -30.83 0.38
C GLY A 16 -0.87 -30.64 -0.40
N HIS A 17 -0.69 -31.49 -1.42
CA HIS A 17 0.45 -31.43 -2.32
C HIS A 17 -0.01 -31.04 -3.72
N VAL A 18 0.67 -30.07 -4.33
CA VAL A 18 0.42 -29.72 -5.73
C VAL A 18 0.94 -30.87 -6.60
N ILE A 19 0.04 -31.48 -7.38
CA ILE A 19 0.35 -32.58 -8.28
C ILE A 19 0.37 -32.14 -9.75
N GLU A 20 -0.35 -31.08 -10.11
CA GLU A 20 -0.41 -30.55 -11.48
C GLU A 20 -0.64 -29.04 -11.46
N LEU A 21 0.02 -28.33 -12.39
CA LEU A 21 -0.17 -26.89 -12.62
C LEU A 21 -0.83 -26.69 -13.98
N ARG A 22 -1.92 -25.93 -14.01
CA ARG A 22 -2.66 -25.55 -15.22
C ARG A 22 -2.56 -24.04 -15.44
N ALA A 23 -3.15 -23.53 -16.51
CA ALA A 23 -3.06 -22.11 -16.86
C ALA A 23 -3.59 -21.16 -15.76
N THR A 24 -4.72 -21.50 -15.11
CA THR A 24 -5.37 -20.66 -14.08
C THR A 24 -5.68 -21.42 -12.78
N GLN A 25 -5.35 -22.71 -12.74
CA GLN A 25 -5.73 -23.64 -11.68
C GLN A 25 -4.55 -24.54 -11.31
N ALA A 26 -4.59 -25.09 -10.10
CA ALA A 26 -3.72 -26.17 -9.69
C ALA A 26 -4.56 -27.37 -9.24
N VAL A 27 -4.02 -28.56 -9.45
CA VAL A 27 -4.58 -29.78 -8.87
C VAL A 27 -3.81 -30.10 -7.59
N ILE A 28 -4.54 -30.19 -6.48
CA ILE A 28 -3.99 -30.49 -5.16
C ILE A 28 -4.49 -31.85 -4.70
N GLU A 29 -3.57 -32.69 -4.22
CA GLU A 29 -3.89 -33.91 -3.48
C GLU A 29 -3.92 -33.61 -1.98
N ASP A 30 -5.10 -33.78 -1.37
CA ASP A 30 -5.31 -33.61 0.06
C ASP A 30 -4.52 -34.67 0.85
N HIS A 31 -3.82 -34.25 1.90
CA HIS A 31 -2.97 -35.16 2.68
C HIS A 31 -3.77 -36.18 3.51
N ALA A 32 -4.96 -35.80 3.99
CA ALA A 32 -5.76 -36.64 4.89
C ALA A 32 -6.62 -37.66 4.13
N THR A 33 -7.16 -37.27 2.98
CA THR A 33 -8.15 -38.04 2.24
C THR A 33 -7.62 -38.59 0.92
N ARG A 34 -6.42 -38.16 0.49
CA ARG A 34 -5.82 -38.49 -0.81
C ARG A 34 -6.72 -38.13 -2.00
N ARG A 35 -7.73 -37.28 -1.77
CA ARG A 35 -8.63 -36.78 -2.80
C ARG A 35 -7.96 -35.65 -3.57
N ARG A 36 -8.26 -35.59 -4.86
CA ARG A 36 -7.72 -34.58 -5.77
C ARG A 36 -8.74 -33.47 -5.97
N TRP A 37 -8.28 -32.24 -5.84
CA TRP A 37 -9.10 -31.04 -5.95
C TRP A 37 -8.51 -30.11 -7.00
N VAL A 38 -9.37 -29.56 -7.85
CA VAL A 38 -8.99 -28.51 -8.80
C VAL A 38 -9.35 -27.19 -8.17
N ILE A 39 -8.36 -26.34 -7.89
CA ILE A 39 -8.60 -25.04 -7.28
C ILE A 39 -7.89 -23.94 -8.05
N LEU A 40 -8.43 -22.72 -7.95
CA LEU A 40 -7.79 -21.52 -8.50
C LEU A 40 -6.51 -21.22 -7.73
N TYR A 41 -5.52 -20.63 -8.41
CA TYR A 41 -4.28 -20.19 -7.75
C TYR A 41 -4.51 -19.24 -6.57
N ALA A 42 -5.56 -18.42 -6.64
CA ALA A 42 -5.96 -17.51 -5.57
C ALA A 42 -6.34 -18.22 -4.25
N ALA A 43 -6.67 -19.51 -4.30
CA ALA A 43 -7.05 -20.32 -3.13
C ALA A 43 -5.87 -21.10 -2.52
N ILE A 44 -4.65 -20.98 -3.07
CA ILE A 44 -3.44 -21.65 -2.58
C ILE A 44 -2.72 -20.73 -1.60
N VAL A 45 -2.44 -21.25 -0.41
CA VAL A 45 -1.63 -20.59 0.63
C VAL A 45 -0.26 -21.29 0.70
N PRO A 46 0.84 -20.65 0.29
CA PRO A 46 2.15 -21.26 0.34
C PRO A 46 2.60 -21.48 1.79
N ASN A 47 2.99 -22.72 2.14
CA ASN A 47 3.55 -23.05 3.46
C ASN A 47 4.91 -22.35 3.61
N GLY A 48 4.92 -21.25 4.35
CA GLY A 48 6.04 -20.31 4.46
C GLY A 48 5.54 -18.86 4.58
N ALA A 49 4.34 -18.58 4.11
CA ALA A 49 3.60 -17.39 4.48
C ALA A 49 2.91 -17.63 5.83
N SER A 50 3.69 -17.72 6.91
CA SER A 50 3.20 -17.15 8.17
C SER A 50 3.17 -15.64 7.94
N ALA A 51 2.15 -15.19 7.19
CA ALA A 51 1.73 -13.82 7.32
C ALA A 51 1.19 -13.75 8.74
N ALA A 52 2.05 -13.35 9.68
CA ALA A 52 1.59 -12.64 10.86
C ALA A 52 0.47 -11.71 10.36
N PRO A 53 -0.71 -11.68 11.01
CA PRO A 53 -1.79 -10.81 10.59
C PRO A 53 -1.17 -9.44 10.43
N LYS A 54 -0.98 -9.01 9.18
CA LYS A 54 -0.44 -7.69 8.91
C LYS A 54 -1.52 -6.80 9.50
N PRO A 55 -1.24 -6.03 10.57
CA PRO A 55 -2.25 -5.17 11.14
C PRO A 55 -2.82 -4.40 9.96
N GLU A 56 -4.13 -4.54 9.79
CA GLU A 56 -4.93 -3.85 8.79
C GLU A 56 -4.31 -2.47 8.65
N SER A 57 -3.60 -2.24 7.52
CA SER A 57 -2.93 -0.97 7.32
C SER A 57 -4.05 0.03 7.37
N ALA A 58 -4.13 0.76 8.49
CA ALA A 58 -5.13 1.78 8.71
C ALA A 58 -5.23 2.58 7.40
N PRO A 59 -6.46 2.91 6.95
CA PRO A 59 -6.64 3.65 5.70
C PRO A 59 -5.61 4.78 5.67
N PRO A 60 -4.83 4.92 4.58
CA PRO A 60 -3.62 5.74 4.55
C PRO A 60 -3.97 7.05 5.24
N SER A 61 -3.34 7.28 6.38
CA SER A 61 -3.65 8.39 7.26
C SER A 61 -3.67 9.62 6.37
N ARG A 62 -4.87 10.17 6.12
CA ARG A 62 -5.03 11.35 5.26
C ARG A 62 -4.03 12.35 5.76
N THR A 63 -2.96 12.62 5.00
CA THR A 63 -1.81 13.41 5.44
C THR A 63 -2.34 14.62 6.20
N ARG A 64 -2.23 14.56 7.53
CA ARG A 64 -2.92 15.51 8.38
C ARG A 64 -2.06 16.74 8.46
N ARG A 65 -2.69 17.89 8.70
CA ARG A 65 -1.99 19.14 9.05
C ARG A 65 -0.91 18.91 10.13
N GLU A 66 -1.14 17.94 11.01
CA GLU A 66 -0.28 17.53 12.12
C GLU A 66 1.14 17.08 11.69
N GLU A 67 1.33 16.69 10.43
CA GLU A 67 2.63 16.25 9.89
C GLU A 67 3.51 17.40 9.40
N PHE A 68 2.93 18.59 9.18
CA PHE A 68 3.63 19.74 8.60
C PHE A 68 3.75 20.90 9.58
N PHE A 69 4.93 21.51 9.63
CA PHE A 69 5.21 22.69 10.45
C PHE A 69 5.56 23.91 9.60
N ILE A 70 5.36 25.10 10.17
CA ILE A 70 5.83 26.34 9.55
C ILE A 70 7.36 26.34 9.59
N GLY A 71 8.00 26.55 8.44
CA GLY A 71 9.43 26.43 8.25
C GLY A 71 9.88 25.14 7.56
N ASP A 72 9.01 24.13 7.45
CA ASP A 72 9.36 22.88 6.77
C ASP A 72 9.60 23.10 5.28
N THR A 73 10.65 22.44 4.76
CA THR A 73 10.92 22.36 3.34
C THR A 73 10.09 21.24 2.72
N VAL A 74 9.24 21.63 1.79
CA VAL A 74 8.29 20.73 1.14
C VAL A 74 8.35 20.85 -0.37
N GLY A 75 8.12 19.72 -1.04
CA GLY A 75 8.01 19.62 -2.48
C GLY A 75 6.55 19.40 -2.91
N PHE A 76 6.14 20.01 -4.02
CA PHE A 76 4.87 19.74 -4.67
C PHE A 76 4.97 19.89 -6.19
N THR A 77 3.96 19.40 -6.90
CA THR A 77 3.85 19.54 -8.35
C THR A 77 2.79 20.58 -8.69
N ASP A 78 3.17 21.60 -9.46
CA ASP A 78 2.27 22.67 -9.92
C ASP A 78 1.38 22.19 -11.09
N LYS A 79 0.36 22.97 -11.46
CA LYS A 79 -0.55 22.74 -12.60
C LYS A 79 0.16 22.54 -13.93
N HIS A 80 1.39 23.02 -14.06
CA HIS A 80 2.25 22.83 -15.23
C HIS A 80 3.13 21.58 -15.15
N LEU A 81 2.85 20.67 -14.21
CA LEU A 81 3.60 19.45 -13.96
C LEU A 81 5.07 19.70 -13.62
N ARG A 82 5.38 20.89 -13.08
CA ARG A 82 6.71 21.26 -12.62
C ARG A 82 6.81 20.97 -11.13
N GLU A 83 7.85 20.24 -10.75
CA GLU A 83 8.21 20.10 -9.35
C GLU A 83 8.73 21.44 -8.82
N ARG A 84 8.21 21.85 -7.68
CA ARG A 84 8.60 23.05 -6.97
C ARG A 84 8.93 22.67 -5.54
N ILE A 85 9.92 23.36 -4.99
CA ILE A 85 10.36 23.21 -3.62
C ILE A 85 10.20 24.57 -2.95
N GLY A 86 9.72 24.58 -1.72
CA GLY A 86 9.59 25.80 -0.95
C GLY A 86 9.40 25.53 0.53
N ILE A 87 9.33 26.63 1.28
CA ILE A 87 9.14 26.60 2.73
C ILE A 87 7.69 26.90 3.08
N ILE A 88 7.13 26.18 4.05
CA ILE A 88 5.79 26.48 4.56
C ILE A 88 5.85 27.77 5.38
N VAL A 89 5.14 28.81 4.93
CA VAL A 89 5.02 30.10 5.65
C VAL A 89 3.73 30.23 6.46
N ARG A 90 2.71 29.42 6.14
CA ARG A 90 1.43 29.43 6.86
C ARG A 90 0.72 28.08 6.75
N LEU A 91 0.13 27.63 7.85
CA LEU A 91 -0.74 26.47 7.90
C LEU A 91 -2.20 26.90 8.03
N ASN A 92 -3.08 26.39 7.15
CA ASN A 92 -4.52 26.47 7.30
C ASN A 92 -5.08 25.07 7.62
N GLN A 93 -6.40 24.95 7.79
CA GLN A 93 -7.02 23.66 8.15
C GLN A 93 -6.84 22.57 7.08
N LYS A 94 -6.87 22.92 5.78
CA LYS A 94 -6.80 21.97 4.66
C LYS A 94 -5.61 22.20 3.72
N THR A 95 -4.95 23.35 3.83
CA THR A 95 -3.93 23.81 2.88
C THR A 95 -2.79 24.52 3.61
N ALA A 96 -1.58 24.43 3.08
CA ALA A 96 -0.45 25.26 3.47
C ALA A 96 -0.20 26.37 2.43
N SER A 97 0.35 27.49 2.89
CA SER A 97 0.95 28.51 2.04
C SER A 97 2.46 28.29 2.01
N ILE A 98 3.04 28.22 0.81
CA ILE A 98 4.42 27.84 0.57
C ILE A 98 5.11 28.97 -0.17
N ALA A 99 6.25 29.43 0.33
CA ALA A 99 7.12 30.34 -0.39
C ALA A 99 8.17 29.51 -1.14
N CYS A 100 8.10 29.50 -2.47
CA CYS A 100 9.08 28.80 -3.31
C CYS A 100 10.28 29.71 -3.58
N ASN A 101 10.04 30.91 -4.14
CA ASN A 101 11.05 31.91 -4.46
C ASN A 101 10.51 33.32 -4.14
N ASP A 102 11.39 34.28 -3.86
CA ASP A 102 11.04 35.69 -3.54
C ASP A 102 10.18 36.37 -4.64
N THR A 103 10.31 35.92 -5.89
CA THR A 103 9.71 36.58 -7.06
C THR A 103 8.34 36.03 -7.45
N GLU A 104 7.99 34.80 -7.05
CA GLU A 104 6.80 34.09 -7.55
C GLU A 104 5.63 34.03 -6.56
N GLY A 105 5.75 34.73 -5.43
CA GLY A 105 4.69 34.82 -4.42
C GLY A 105 4.44 33.52 -3.64
N HIS A 106 3.31 33.47 -2.92
CA HIS A 106 2.94 32.35 -2.07
C HIS A 106 2.00 31.38 -2.77
N TRP A 107 2.36 30.09 -2.75
CA TRP A 107 1.58 28.99 -3.29
C TRP A 107 0.65 28.42 -2.25
N ARG A 108 -0.64 28.26 -2.56
CA ARG A 108 -1.59 27.58 -1.66
C ARG A 108 -1.82 26.15 -2.12
N VAL A 109 -1.35 25.18 -1.34
CA VAL A 109 -1.34 23.76 -1.71
C VAL A 109 -2.00 22.91 -0.63
N SER A 110 -2.79 21.93 -1.04
CA SER A 110 -3.42 20.96 -0.14
C SER A 110 -2.39 20.02 0.47
N PHE A 111 -2.56 19.64 1.74
CA PHE A 111 -1.63 18.74 2.43
C PHE A 111 -1.41 17.41 1.70
N SER A 112 -2.44 16.90 1.03
CA SER A 112 -2.37 15.66 0.24
C SER A 112 -1.46 15.72 -1.00
N LEU A 113 -1.05 16.92 -1.43
CA LEU A 113 -0.16 17.13 -2.57
C LEU A 113 1.27 17.47 -2.15
N LEU A 114 1.51 17.58 -0.83
CA LEU A 114 2.80 17.95 -0.27
C LEU A 114 3.63 16.72 0.05
N ARG A 115 4.93 16.86 -0.16
CA ARG A 115 5.95 15.84 0.12
C ARG A 115 7.00 16.47 1.01
N HIS A 116 7.39 15.80 2.09
CA HIS A 116 8.54 16.23 2.89
C HIS A 116 9.82 16.04 2.07
N ILE A 117 10.70 17.04 2.10
CA ILE A 117 12.05 16.92 1.58
C ILE A 117 12.99 16.82 2.76
N VAL A 118 13.71 15.70 2.84
CA VAL A 118 14.76 15.47 3.82
C VAL A 118 16.07 15.57 3.05
N ASP A 119 16.91 16.54 3.42
CA ASP A 119 18.29 16.59 2.93
C ASP A 119 19.10 15.52 3.67
N VAL A 120 19.90 14.73 2.94
CA VAL A 120 20.67 13.58 3.46
C VAL A 120 22.12 13.96 3.71
#